data_AF-A0A2V8RZN3-F1
#
_entry.id   AF-A0A2V8RZN3-F1
#
_cell.length_a   1.000
_cell.length_b   1.000
_cell.length_c   1.000
_cell.angle_alpha   90.00
_cell.angle_beta   90.00
_cell.angle_gamma   90.00
#
_symmetry.space_group_name_H-M   'P 1'
#
loop_
_entity.id
_entity.type
_entity.pdbx_description
1 polymer ?
#
loop_
_entity_poly.entity_id
_entity_poly.type
_entity_poly.pdbx_seq_one_letter_code
_entity_poly.pdbx_strand_id
1 'polypeptide(L)'
;MADKFVSGRGAGVKQLISKIEKLFHKDKSKRIDLAGLPNIQNHVSKVTPVIIFLEPFLRFDFMNWWLNIEFQRLWTASITRGKKFTPLQIVSIDGVEKMKGNILAGDFRFDQCLNQRVFFDAPMVVSFEHFMSVVHQNYGKREDRAIHERFELVFTRIKKNFYEM
;
A
#
# COMPACT_ATOMS: atom_id res chain seq x y z
N MET A 1 -12.44 20.79 -0.70
CA MET A 1 -12.19 20.24 0.65
C MET A 1 -11.14 19.16 0.50
N ALA A 2 -9.99 19.30 1.16
CA ALA A 2 -8.92 18.32 1.09
C ALA A 2 -9.30 17.11 1.95
N ASP A 3 -9.49 15.95 1.32
CA ASP A 3 -9.69 14.69 2.04
C ASP A 3 -8.41 14.35 2.82
N LYS A 4 -8.40 14.70 4.10
CA LYS A 4 -7.36 14.31 5.05
C LYS A 4 -7.35 12.79 5.15
N PHE A 5 -6.35 12.15 4.54
CA PHE A 5 -5.92 10.79 4.85
C PHE A 5 -5.19 10.73 6.22
N VAL A 6 -5.70 11.44 7.23
CA VAL A 6 -5.03 11.62 8.53
C VAL A 6 -5.86 10.95 9.62
N SER A 7 -5.21 9.99 10.27
CA SER A 7 -5.46 9.40 11.60
C SER A 7 -6.71 9.86 12.34
N GLY A 8 -7.69 8.98 12.46
CA GLY A 8 -8.82 9.10 13.39
C GLY A 8 -9.13 7.74 14.03
N ARG A 9 -9.75 7.73 15.21
CA ARG A 9 -10.25 6.51 15.87
C ARG A 9 -11.20 5.79 14.89
N GLY A 10 -10.76 4.65 14.35
CA GLY A 10 -11.41 3.95 13.23
C GLY A 10 -10.57 3.82 11.95
N ALA A 11 -9.31 4.27 11.96
CA ALA A 11 -8.35 4.02 10.89
C ALA A 11 -8.07 2.52 10.68
N GLY A 12 -7.83 2.10 9.43
CA GLY A 12 -7.46 0.72 9.08
C GLY A 12 -8.49 -0.01 8.21
N VAL A 13 -8.64 -1.32 8.43
CA VAL A 13 -9.44 -2.25 7.61
C VAL A 13 -10.88 -1.76 7.39
N LYS A 14 -11.58 -1.33 8.44
CA LYS A 14 -12.97 -0.84 8.35
C LYS A 14 -13.11 0.41 7.47
N GLN A 15 -12.17 1.35 7.60
CA GLN A 15 -12.17 2.56 6.78
C GLN A 15 -11.91 2.22 5.32
N LEU A 16 -10.99 1.29 5.05
CA LEU A 16 -10.70 0.82 3.71
C LEU A 16 -11.95 0.18 3.07
N ILE A 17 -12.62 -0.71 3.80
CA ILE A 17 -13.86 -1.33 3.34
C ILE A 17 -14.92 -0.26 3.03
N SER A 18 -15.19 0.66 3.96
CA SER A 18 -16.18 1.72 3.73
C SER A 18 -15.87 2.60 2.51
N LYS A 19 -14.58 2.90 2.25
CA LYS A 19 -14.16 3.65 1.06
C LYS A 19 -14.38 2.85 -0.21
N ILE A 20 -14.01 1.57 -0.21
CA ILE A 20 -14.24 0.67 -1.35
C ILE A 20 -15.73 0.52 -1.63
N GLU A 21 -16.56 0.35 -0.60
CA GLU A 21 -18.02 0.27 -0.73
C GLU A 21 -18.60 1.54 -1.33
N LYS A 22 -18.18 2.72 -0.86
CA LYS A 22 -18.62 4.01 -1.41
C LYS A 22 -18.19 4.20 -2.85
N LEU A 23 -17.03 3.71 -3.26
CA LEU A 23 -16.60 3.78 -4.65
C LEU A 23 -17.41 2.81 -5.52
N PHE A 24 -17.50 1.55 -5.12
CA PHE A 24 -18.03 0.48 -5.96
C PHE A 24 -19.45 0.06 -5.61
N HIS A 25 -20.20 0.92 -4.91
CA HIS A 25 -21.53 0.61 -4.40
C HIS A 25 -22.45 0.05 -5.50
N LYS A 26 -23.24 -0.98 -5.18
CA LYS A 26 -24.17 -1.60 -6.14
C LYS A 26 -25.15 -0.58 -6.74
N ASP A 27 -25.70 0.29 -5.89
CA ASP A 27 -26.52 1.45 -6.27
C ASP A 27 -25.63 2.61 -6.72
N LYS A 28 -25.82 3.08 -7.96
CA LYS A 28 -25.04 4.16 -8.57
C LYS A 28 -25.22 5.50 -7.86
N SER A 29 -26.40 5.77 -7.32
CA SER A 29 -26.71 7.05 -6.65
C SER A 29 -25.92 7.24 -5.34
N LYS A 30 -25.47 6.13 -4.74
CA LYS A 30 -24.68 6.10 -3.51
C LYS A 30 -23.18 6.06 -3.76
N ARG A 31 -22.75 6.10 -5.02
CA ARG A 31 -21.34 6.09 -5.38
C ARG A 31 -20.72 7.46 -5.18
N ILE A 32 -19.45 7.45 -4.79
CA ILE A 32 -18.61 8.64 -4.77
C ILE A 32 -17.67 8.59 -5.98
N ASP A 33 -17.56 9.71 -6.68
CA ASP A 33 -16.56 9.90 -7.74
C ASP A 33 -15.22 10.35 -7.17
N LEU A 34 -14.16 9.81 -7.76
CA LEU A 34 -12.81 10.25 -7.44
C LEU A 34 -12.52 11.55 -8.18
N ALA A 35 -12.03 12.54 -7.46
CA ALA A 35 -11.59 13.80 -8.04
C ALA A 35 -10.55 13.53 -9.14
N GLY A 36 -10.80 14.04 -10.34
CA GLY A 36 -9.94 13.83 -11.51
C GLY A 36 -10.15 12.51 -12.25
N LEU A 37 -11.01 11.60 -11.77
CA LEU A 37 -11.32 10.31 -12.40
C LEU A 37 -12.82 9.98 -12.33
N PRO A 38 -13.70 10.78 -12.96
CA PRO A 38 -15.14 10.53 -12.97
C PRO A 38 -15.45 9.20 -13.67
N ASN A 39 -16.43 8.44 -13.16
CA ASN A 39 -16.88 7.17 -13.74
C ASN A 39 -15.84 6.03 -13.82
N ILE A 40 -14.67 6.16 -13.18
CA ILE A 40 -13.61 5.14 -13.18
C ILE A 40 -14.13 3.77 -12.73
N GLN A 41 -15.15 3.75 -11.87
CA GLN A 41 -15.74 2.54 -11.29
C GLN A 41 -16.38 1.64 -12.35
N ASN A 42 -16.76 2.18 -13.51
CA ASN A 42 -17.31 1.41 -14.63
C ASN A 42 -16.21 0.65 -15.40
N HIS A 43 -14.96 1.14 -15.39
CA HIS A 43 -13.84 0.56 -16.12
C HIS A 43 -12.98 -0.38 -15.29
N VAL A 44 -13.10 -0.34 -13.97
CA VAL A 44 -12.37 -1.23 -13.05
C VAL A 44 -12.97 -2.63 -13.07
N SER A 45 -12.19 -3.67 -13.37
CA SER A 45 -12.64 -5.08 -13.28
C SER A 45 -12.13 -5.79 -12.02
N LYS A 46 -11.02 -5.30 -11.46
CA LYS A 46 -10.31 -5.87 -10.32
C LYS A 46 -9.89 -4.78 -9.36
N VAL A 47 -10.06 -5.02 -8.06
CA VAL A 47 -9.64 -4.13 -6.97
C VAL A 47 -8.65 -4.88 -6.09
N THR A 48 -7.49 -4.25 -5.87
CA THR A 48 -6.48 -4.74 -4.92
C THR A 48 -6.45 -3.82 -3.70
N PRO A 49 -7.04 -4.24 -2.58
CA PRO A 49 -7.00 -3.46 -1.35
C PRO A 49 -5.58 -3.44 -0.79
N VAL A 50 -5.07 -2.25 -0.45
CA VAL A 50 -3.73 -2.06 0.12
C VAL A 50 -3.83 -1.18 1.37
N ILE A 51 -3.21 -1.61 2.46
CA ILE A 51 -2.93 -0.79 3.64
C ILE A 51 -1.43 -0.54 3.69
N ILE A 52 -1.07 0.74 3.72
CA ILE A 52 0.31 1.20 3.94
C ILE A 52 0.42 1.66 5.38
N PHE A 53 1.40 1.13 6.12
CA PHE A 53 1.64 1.50 7.51
C PHE A 53 3.04 2.07 7.72
N LEU A 54 3.15 2.99 8.68
CA LEU A 54 4.43 3.56 9.11
C LEU A 54 5.09 2.70 10.20
N GLU A 55 4.30 2.06 11.06
CA GLU A 55 4.81 1.49 12.31
C GLU A 55 5.51 0.13 12.13
N PRO A 56 6.79 0.00 12.55
CA PRO A 56 7.59 -1.19 12.28
C PRO A 56 7.04 -2.50 12.88
N PHE A 57 6.27 -2.43 13.97
CA PHE A 57 5.74 -3.62 14.64
C PHE A 57 4.62 -4.31 13.86
N LEU A 58 4.08 -3.70 12.80
CA LEU A 58 3.12 -4.36 11.92
C LEU A 58 3.79 -5.19 10.82
N ARG A 59 5.13 -5.28 10.80
CA ARG A 59 5.90 -6.06 9.81
C ARG A 59 5.85 -7.57 10.02
N PHE A 60 5.34 -8.04 11.15
CA PHE A 60 5.28 -9.47 11.42
C PHE A 60 4.29 -10.17 10.50
N ASP A 61 4.69 -11.32 9.97
CA ASP A 61 3.90 -12.21 9.11
C ASP A 61 2.49 -12.47 9.68
N PHE A 62 2.41 -12.76 10.99
CA PHE A 62 1.15 -12.95 11.69
C PHE A 62 0.19 -11.76 11.58
N MET A 63 0.69 -10.52 11.63
CA MET A 63 -0.16 -9.33 11.53
C MET A 63 -0.78 -9.21 10.14
N ASN A 64 -0.05 -9.60 9.09
CA ASN A 64 -0.55 -9.57 7.72
C ASN A 64 -1.71 -10.55 7.54
N TRP A 65 -1.49 -11.78 7.98
CA TRP A 65 -2.49 -12.82 7.96
C TRP A 65 -3.74 -12.44 8.77
N TRP A 66 -3.56 -11.95 10.00
CA TRP A 66 -4.67 -11.56 10.88
C TRP A 66 -5.51 -10.41 10.29
N LEU A 67 -4.85 -9.36 9.79
CA LEU A 67 -5.55 -8.22 9.16
C LEU A 67 -6.28 -8.64 7.87
N ASN A 68 -5.70 -9.58 7.09
CA ASN A 68 -6.38 -10.13 5.92
C ASN A 68 -7.63 -10.93 6.32
N ILE A 69 -7.57 -11.75 7.36
CA ILE A 69 -8.74 -12.45 7.91
C ILE A 69 -9.80 -11.45 8.37
N GLU A 70 -9.41 -10.43 9.13
CA GLU A 70 -10.37 -9.43 9.62
C GLU A 70 -11.00 -8.66 8.45
N PHE A 71 -10.22 -8.35 7.41
CA PHE A 71 -10.76 -7.78 6.17
C PHE A 71 -11.78 -8.71 5.53
N GLN A 72 -11.46 -9.99 5.35
CA GLN A 72 -12.37 -10.97 4.75
C GLN A 72 -13.65 -11.17 5.59
N ARG A 73 -13.54 -11.15 6.92
CA ARG A 73 -14.67 -11.27 7.84
C ARG A 73 -15.64 -10.09 7.73
N LEU A 74 -15.09 -8.88 7.61
CA LEU A 74 -15.88 -7.65 7.48
C LEU A 74 -16.37 -7.41 6.05
N TRP A 75 -15.66 -7.96 5.06
CA TRP A 75 -15.97 -7.79 3.65
C TRP A 75 -17.25 -8.53 3.26
N THR A 76 -18.28 -7.78 2.87
CA THR A 76 -19.53 -8.35 2.36
C THR A 76 -19.57 -8.27 0.84
N ALA A 77 -19.40 -9.41 0.17
CA ALA A 77 -19.35 -9.52 -1.29
C ALA A 77 -20.59 -8.97 -2.04
N SER A 78 -21.71 -8.78 -1.32
CA SER A 78 -22.97 -8.27 -1.87
C SER A 78 -22.93 -6.79 -2.30
N ILE A 79 -21.93 -6.01 -1.83
CA ILE A 79 -21.95 -4.55 -1.93
C ILE A 79 -21.35 -4.03 -3.25
N THR A 80 -20.47 -4.79 -3.91
CA THR A 80 -19.58 -4.28 -4.98
C THR A 80 -19.73 -4.98 -6.35
N ARG A 81 -20.94 -5.46 -6.66
CA ARG A 81 -21.39 -6.15 -7.90
C ARG A 81 -20.32 -6.39 -8.98
N GLY A 82 -19.88 -7.64 -9.12
CA GLY A 82 -19.16 -8.14 -10.30
C GLY A 82 -17.68 -7.72 -10.40
N LYS A 83 -17.12 -7.08 -9.39
CA LYS A 83 -15.69 -6.75 -9.32
C LYS A 83 -14.93 -7.88 -8.63
N LYS A 84 -13.76 -8.23 -9.15
CA LYS A 84 -12.85 -9.18 -8.50
C LYS A 84 -12.06 -8.46 -7.41
N PHE A 85 -12.06 -8.99 -6.19
CA PHE A 85 -11.26 -8.45 -5.09
C PHE A 85 -10.12 -9.42 -4.79
N THR A 86 -8.91 -8.90 -4.66
CA THR A 86 -7.78 -9.68 -4.14
C THR A 86 -7.76 -9.62 -2.61
N PRO A 87 -7.04 -10.55 -1.96
CA PRO A 87 -6.75 -10.45 -0.53
C PRO A 87 -6.10 -9.10 -0.18
N LEU A 88 -6.25 -8.71 1.08
CA LEU A 88 -5.71 -7.46 1.60
C LEU A 88 -4.17 -7.48 1.56
N GLN A 89 -3.59 -6.52 0.84
CA GLN A 89 -2.16 -6.28 0.83
C GLN A 89 -1.80 -5.36 1.99
N ILE A 90 -0.82 -5.77 2.77
CA ILE A 90 -0.28 -4.95 3.86
C ILE A 90 1.19 -4.76 3.56
N VAL A 91 1.59 -3.48 3.53
CA VAL A 91 2.88 -3.03 3.03
C VAL A 91 3.40 -1.95 3.97
N SER A 92 4.66 -2.04 4.41
CA SER A 92 5.26 -0.94 5.18
C SER A 92 5.70 0.19 4.26
N ILE A 93 5.70 1.43 4.78
CA ILE A 93 6.24 2.57 4.04
C ILE A 93 7.72 2.35 3.69
N ASP A 94 8.53 1.83 4.62
CA ASP A 94 9.94 1.48 4.35
C ASP A 94 10.06 0.47 3.21
N GLY A 95 9.13 -0.48 3.13
CA GLY A 95 9.09 -1.45 2.04
C GLY A 95 8.87 -0.76 0.70
N VAL A 96 7.92 0.18 0.63
CA VAL A 96 7.69 1.00 -0.58
C VAL A 96 8.91 1.86 -0.92
N GLU A 97 9.53 2.49 0.08
CA GLU A 97 10.73 3.32 -0.12
C GLU A 97 11.90 2.50 -0.67
N LYS A 98 12.12 1.28 -0.15
CA LYS A 98 13.13 0.35 -0.65
C LYS A 98 12.90 -0.09 -2.10
N MET A 99 11.67 -0.02 -2.59
CA MET A 99 11.36 -0.32 -4.00
C MET A 99 11.66 0.82 -4.94
N LYS A 100 11.80 2.06 -4.45
CA LYS A 100 11.84 3.26 -5.29
C LYS A 100 12.96 3.20 -6.33
N GLY A 101 14.17 2.80 -5.92
CA GLY A 101 15.30 2.64 -6.84
C GLY A 101 15.04 1.60 -7.95
N ASN A 102 14.37 0.49 -7.63
CA ASN A 102 14.01 -0.55 -8.61
C ASN A 102 12.89 -0.12 -9.55
N ILE A 103 11.86 0.57 -9.02
CA ILE A 103 10.75 1.08 -9.82
C ILE A 103 11.25 2.13 -10.82
N LEU A 104 12.10 3.06 -10.39
CA LEU A 104 12.68 4.09 -11.27
C LEU A 104 13.58 3.49 -12.36
N ALA A 105 14.31 2.42 -12.02
CA ALA A 105 15.14 1.69 -12.98
C ALA A 105 14.33 0.80 -13.94
N GLY A 106 13.03 0.62 -13.71
CA GLY A 106 12.16 -0.21 -14.55
C GLY A 106 12.27 -1.72 -14.27
N ASP A 107 12.86 -2.15 -13.15
CA ASP A 107 12.98 -3.59 -12.81
C ASP A 107 11.61 -4.25 -12.65
N PHE A 108 10.68 -3.53 -12.01
CA PHE A 108 9.30 -3.95 -11.78
C PHE A 108 8.43 -2.73 -11.46
N ARG A 109 7.11 -2.88 -11.63
CA ARG A 109 6.15 -1.89 -11.14
C ARG A 109 5.50 -2.34 -9.83
N PHE A 110 5.08 -1.36 -9.03
CA PHE A 110 4.42 -1.64 -7.75
C PHE A 110 3.15 -2.51 -7.91
N ASP A 111 2.31 -2.22 -8.91
CA ASP A 111 1.10 -3.00 -9.20
C ASP A 111 1.42 -4.47 -9.58
N GLN A 112 2.53 -4.69 -10.27
CA GLN A 112 2.98 -6.02 -10.66
C GLN A 112 3.39 -6.83 -9.43
N CYS A 113 4.15 -6.23 -8.51
CA CYS A 113 4.56 -6.87 -7.27
C CYS A 113 3.36 -7.30 -6.41
N LEU A 114 2.37 -6.40 -6.26
CA LEU A 114 1.14 -6.72 -5.52
C LEU A 114 0.37 -7.88 -6.18
N ASN A 115 0.25 -7.87 -7.51
CA ASN A 115 -0.41 -8.94 -8.23
C ASN A 115 0.33 -10.27 -8.13
N GLN A 116 1.65 -10.25 -8.28
CA GLN A 116 2.50 -11.44 -8.19
C GLN A 116 2.43 -12.07 -6.79
N ARG A 117 2.39 -11.24 -5.74
CA ARG A 117 2.19 -11.73 -4.37
C ARG A 117 0.90 -12.50 -4.21
N VAL A 118 -0.21 -12.04 -4.81
CA VAL A 118 -1.49 -12.77 -4.75
C VAL A 118 -1.40 -14.16 -5.38
N PHE A 119 -0.57 -14.34 -6.42
CA PHE A 119 -0.34 -15.65 -7.02
C PHE A 119 0.58 -16.55 -6.16
N PHE A 120 1.57 -15.96 -5.50
CA PHE A 120 2.56 -16.69 -4.70
C PHE A 120 2.04 -17.06 -3.30
N ASP A 121 1.31 -16.15 -2.66
CA ASP A 121 0.84 -16.26 -1.28
C ASP A 121 -0.59 -15.68 -1.17
N ALA A 122 -1.56 -16.40 -1.75
CA ALA A 122 -2.96 -16.00 -1.68
C ALA A 122 -3.51 -15.81 -0.24
N PRO A 123 -3.10 -16.62 0.76
CA PRO A 123 -3.51 -16.40 2.15
C PRO A 123 -2.89 -15.17 2.82
N MET A 124 -1.88 -14.54 2.21
CA MET A 124 -1.13 -13.38 2.75
C MET A 124 -0.44 -13.68 4.08
N VAL A 125 0.15 -14.88 4.20
CA VAL A 125 0.87 -15.31 5.41
C VAL A 125 2.19 -14.58 5.53
N VAL A 126 2.93 -14.46 4.43
CA VAL A 126 4.28 -13.90 4.42
C VAL A 126 4.23 -12.39 4.25
N SER A 127 5.06 -11.66 4.98
CA SER A 127 5.19 -10.21 4.84
C SER A 127 5.60 -9.77 3.44
N PHE A 128 5.18 -8.55 3.09
CA PHE A 128 5.50 -8.00 1.78
C PHE A 128 7.02 -7.92 1.59
N GLU A 129 7.75 -7.52 2.62
CA GLU A 129 9.19 -7.38 2.61
C GLU A 129 9.89 -8.73 2.41
N HIS A 130 9.40 -9.79 3.08
CA HIS A 130 9.93 -11.14 2.89
C HIS A 130 9.63 -11.65 1.48
N PHE A 131 8.40 -11.50 0.99
CA PHE A 131 8.05 -11.84 -0.39
C PHE A 131 8.96 -11.14 -1.39
N MET A 132 9.14 -9.82 -1.23
CA MET A 132 9.96 -9.02 -2.14
C MET A 132 11.44 -9.43 -2.10
N SER A 133 12.00 -9.73 -0.93
CA SER A 133 13.40 -10.15 -0.81
C SER A 133 13.68 -11.52 -1.41
N VAL A 134 12.70 -12.43 -1.35
CA VAL A 134 12.80 -13.77 -1.95
C VAL A 134 12.63 -13.71 -3.48
N VAL A 135 11.66 -12.94 -3.96
CA VAL A 135 11.27 -12.94 -5.38
C VAL A 135 12.12 -11.97 -6.23
N HIS A 136 12.54 -10.85 -5.66
CA HIS A 136 13.27 -9.80 -6.39
C HIS A 136 14.67 -9.60 -5.81
N GLN A 137 15.68 -10.18 -6.46
CA GLN A 137 17.07 -10.18 -5.98
C GLN A 137 17.66 -8.78 -5.71
N ASN A 138 17.17 -7.75 -6.41
CA ASN A 138 17.64 -6.36 -6.29
C ASN A 138 16.81 -5.50 -5.34
N TYR A 139 15.78 -6.06 -4.69
CA TYR A 139 14.93 -5.33 -3.76
C TYR A 139 15.73 -4.75 -2.60
N GLY A 140 15.64 -3.43 -2.41
CA GLY A 140 16.36 -2.71 -1.36
C GLY A 140 17.88 -2.67 -1.52
N LYS A 141 18.43 -3.14 -2.65
CA LYS A 141 19.87 -3.11 -2.95
C LYS A 141 20.25 -2.02 -3.92
N ARG A 142 19.31 -1.51 -4.72
CA ARG A 142 19.57 -0.36 -5.59
C ARG A 142 19.68 0.90 -4.75
N GLU A 143 20.73 1.67 -5.03
CA GLU A 143 20.95 2.98 -4.46
C GLU A 143 19.81 3.92 -4.86
N ASP A 144 19.16 4.53 -3.86
CA ASP A 144 18.26 5.66 -4.09
C ASP A 144 19.07 6.96 -3.95
N ARG A 145 19.71 7.36 -5.05
CA ARG A 145 20.57 8.56 -5.09
C ARG A 145 19.87 9.80 -4.57
N ALA A 146 18.59 9.97 -4.88
CA ALA A 146 17.82 11.13 -4.43
C ALA A 146 17.58 11.14 -2.90
N ILE A 147 17.40 9.97 -2.28
CA ILE A 147 17.34 9.88 -0.81
C ILE A 147 18.73 10.11 -0.21
N HIS A 148 19.77 9.54 -0.80
CA HIS A 148 21.15 9.72 -0.33
C HIS A 148 21.58 11.20 -0.38
N GLU A 149 21.34 11.89 -1.50
CA GLU A 149 21.60 13.33 -1.65
C GLU A 149 20.84 14.18 -0.62
N ARG A 150 19.58 13.86 -0.34
CA ARG A 150 18.80 14.54 0.70
C ARG A 150 19.36 14.29 2.10
N PHE A 151 19.78 13.07 2.39
CA PHE A 151 20.40 12.72 3.66
C PHE A 151 21.71 13.50 3.86
N GLU A 152 22.59 13.51 2.86
CA GLU A 152 23.85 14.26 2.90
C GLU A 152 23.62 15.77 3.09
N LEU A 153 22.61 16.35 2.44
CA LEU A 153 22.22 17.75 2.64
C LEU A 153 21.78 18.04 4.07
N VAL A 154 20.94 17.18 4.66
CA VAL A 154 20.48 17.32 6.05
C VAL A 154 21.65 17.14 7.02
N PHE A 155 22.46 16.11 6.79
CA PHE A 155 23.61 15.79 7.63
C PHE A 155 24.67 16.90 7.60
N THR A 156 24.93 17.48 6.44
CA THR A 156 25.81 18.64 6.27
C THR A 156 25.29 19.85 7.04
N ARG A 157 23.97 20.12 7.01
CA ARG A 157 23.36 21.20 7.79
C ARG A 157 23.49 20.97 9.30
N ILE A 158 23.27 19.74 9.76
CA ILE A 158 23.43 19.38 11.18
C ILE A 158 24.89 19.55 11.61
N LYS A 159 25.86 19.04 10.84
CA LYS A 159 27.29 19.21 11.11
C LYS A 159 27.67 20.68 11.21
N LYS A 160 27.24 21.51 10.25
CA LYS A 160 27.52 22.95 10.29
C LYS A 160 27.02 23.59 11.60
N ASN A 161 25.79 23.26 12.02
CA ASN A 161 25.22 23.79 13.26
C ASN A 161 25.88 23.25 14.54
N PHE A 162 26.51 22.07 14.51
CA PHE A 162 27.16 21.45 15.67
C PHE A 162 28.64 21.80 15.81
N TYR A 163 29.35 22.09 14.72
CA TYR A 163 30.78 22.40 14.71
C TYR A 163 31.11 23.89 14.59
N GLU A 164 30.12 24.75 14.32
CA GLU A 164 30.25 26.22 14.37
C GLU A 164 29.71 26.83 15.71
N MET A 165 29.46 25.99 16.72
CA MET A 165 29.29 26.38 18.13
C MET A 165 30.62 26.25 18.88
#